data_AF-X0RWL5-F1
#
_entry.id   AF-X0RWL5-F1
#
_cell.length_a   1.000
_cell.length_b   1.000
_cell.length_c   1.000
_cell.angle_alpha   90.00
_cell.angle_beta   90.00
_cell.angle_gamma   90.00
#
_symmetry.space_group_name_H-M   'P 1'
#
loop_
_entity.id
_entity.type
_entity.pdbx_description
1 polymer ?
#
loop_
_entity_poly.entity_id
_entity_poly.type
_entity_poly.pdbx_seq_one_letter_code
_entity_poly.pdbx_strand_id
1 'polypeptide(L)'
;NVVFEEKLVGTWVDDPNSPENTWEFERIDEPRNAYKLIFSDNKGKKGSFVAHLVKLQNRLFLDVYPDELPWEPDDPNEVKRLYNSFFLIPAHTFMRIDSIEPQLKMRLTDDDKMKKLLEEDPNAVKHTSIENKLILTASTKELQAFVLKYADDERVFANEVVLNRRETEKTNILKAIEP
;
A
#
# COMPACT_ATOMS: atom_id res chain seq x y z
N ASN A 1 -16.44 -7.87 3.00
CA ASN A 1 -15.09 -7.73 3.60
C ASN A 1 -14.47 -6.38 3.29
N VAL A 2 -14.65 -5.82 2.09
CA VAL A 2 -14.23 -4.44 1.82
C VAL A 2 -15.03 -3.46 2.69
N VAL A 3 -14.33 -2.54 3.35
CA VAL A 3 -14.84 -1.48 4.22
C VAL A 3 -14.22 -0.15 3.81
N PHE A 4 -14.78 0.95 4.30
CA PHE A 4 -14.23 2.29 4.09
C PHE A 4 -14.11 3.00 5.44
N GLU A 5 -12.92 3.48 5.73
CA GLU A 5 -12.59 4.32 6.87
C GLU A 5 -12.20 5.73 6.38
N GLU A 6 -13.03 6.73 6.69
CA GLU A 6 -12.76 8.14 6.36
C GLU A 6 -11.45 8.62 6.97
N LYS A 7 -11.07 8.05 8.12
CA LYS A 7 -9.83 8.35 8.82
C LYS A 7 -8.60 8.04 7.99
N LEU A 8 -8.65 7.13 7.02
CA LEU A 8 -7.50 6.84 6.18
C LEU A 8 -7.24 7.96 5.16
N VAL A 9 -8.27 8.71 4.77
CA VAL A 9 -8.20 9.81 3.79
C VAL A 9 -7.27 10.91 4.29
N GLY A 10 -6.49 11.47 3.36
CA GLY A 10 -5.53 12.53 3.59
C GLY A 10 -4.09 12.11 3.30
N THR A 11 -3.17 13.01 3.64
CA THR A 11 -1.74 12.79 3.42
C THR A 11 -1.03 12.30 4.67
N TRP A 12 -0.20 11.28 4.50
CA TRP A 12 0.63 10.67 5.54
C TRP A 12 2.09 10.72 5.14
N VAL A 13 2.98 10.90 6.11
CA VAL A 13 4.43 11.04 5.90
C VAL A 13 5.22 10.25 6.95
N ASP A 14 6.43 9.84 6.61
CA ASP A 14 7.34 9.16 7.54
C ASP A 14 7.81 10.08 8.67
N ASP A 15 8.35 11.26 8.33
CA ASP A 15 8.73 12.30 9.27
C ASP A 15 7.92 13.60 9.02
N PRO A 16 7.16 14.10 10.00
CA PRO A 16 6.42 15.36 9.88
C PRO A 16 7.30 16.59 9.58
N ASN A 17 8.56 16.59 10.03
CA ASN A 17 9.45 17.75 9.93
C ASN A 17 10.28 17.75 8.64
N SER A 18 10.58 16.55 8.12
CA SER A 18 11.39 16.38 6.93
C SER A 18 10.96 15.13 6.17
N PRO A 19 9.77 15.15 5.54
CA PRO A 19 9.18 13.97 4.92
C PRO A 19 10.02 13.52 3.72
N GLU A 20 10.49 12.27 3.74
CA GLU A 20 11.13 11.67 2.57
C GLU A 20 10.11 10.94 1.70
N ASN A 21 9.08 10.37 2.33
CA ASN A 21 8.06 9.60 1.64
C ASN A 21 6.67 10.11 2.00
N THR A 22 5.80 10.22 0.99
CA THR A 22 4.42 10.68 1.16
C THR A 22 3.43 9.64 0.63
N TRP A 23 2.41 9.35 1.43
CA TRP A 23 1.28 8.48 1.10
C TRP A 23 -0.01 9.30 1.14
N GLU A 24 -0.64 9.50 -0.01
CA GLU A 24 -1.87 10.27 -0.12
C GLU A 24 -3.02 9.34 -0.47
N PHE A 25 -4.04 9.32 0.39
CA PHE A 25 -5.26 8.55 0.19
C PHE A 25 -6.40 9.49 -0.14
N GLU A 26 -6.99 9.33 -1.32
CA GLU A 26 -8.18 10.05 -1.76
C GLU A 26 -9.34 9.08 -1.89
N ARG A 27 -10.56 9.52 -1.55
CA ARG A 27 -11.77 8.77 -1.84
C ARG A 27 -12.01 8.78 -3.35
N ILE A 28 -12.37 7.62 -3.90
CA ILE A 28 -12.96 7.53 -5.25
C ILE A 28 -14.40 7.04 -5.15
N ASP A 29 -15.25 7.51 -6.07
CA ASP A 29 -16.68 7.19 -6.06
C ASP A 29 -16.96 5.79 -6.60
N GLU A 30 -16.20 5.37 -7.62
CA GLU A 30 -16.28 4.04 -8.22
C GLU A 30 -14.87 3.47 -8.49
N PRO A 31 -14.58 2.21 -8.10
CA PRO A 31 -15.47 1.32 -7.35
C PRO A 31 -15.73 1.81 -5.92
N ARG A 32 -16.92 1.49 -5.38
CA ARG A 32 -17.27 1.85 -3.99
C ARG A 32 -16.28 1.27 -2.97
N ASN A 33 -16.09 2.00 -1.88
CA ASN A 33 -15.20 1.64 -0.77
C ASN A 33 -13.74 1.46 -1.21
N ALA A 34 -13.31 2.26 -2.18
CA ALA A 34 -11.94 2.28 -2.65
C ALA A 34 -11.29 3.64 -2.40
N TYR A 35 -9.97 3.61 -2.43
CA TYR A 35 -9.11 4.78 -2.33
C TYR A 35 -8.25 4.83 -3.57
N LYS A 36 -7.99 6.04 -4.06
CA LYS A 36 -6.80 6.30 -4.84
C LYS A 36 -5.65 6.51 -3.86
N LEU A 37 -4.57 5.76 -4.04
CA LEU A 37 -3.33 5.88 -3.27
C LEU A 37 -2.24 6.44 -4.18
N ILE A 38 -1.68 7.59 -3.80
CA ILE A 38 -0.53 8.18 -4.45
C ILE A 38 0.67 8.08 -3.50
N PHE A 39 1.70 7.37 -3.93
CA PHE A 39 2.98 7.29 -3.23
C PHE A 39 3.98 8.21 -3.90
N SER A 40 4.71 9.03 -3.14
CA SER A 40 5.80 9.87 -3.64
C SER A 40 7.07 9.69 -2.81
N ASP A 41 8.23 9.54 -3.46
CA ASP A 41 9.54 9.45 -2.81
C ASP A 41 10.31 10.79 -2.81
N ASN A 42 11.43 10.84 -2.09
CA ASN A 42 12.28 12.03 -1.96
C ASN A 42 13.01 12.44 -3.26
N LYS A 43 12.92 11.62 -4.31
CA LYS A 43 13.45 11.90 -5.65
C LYS A 43 12.37 12.42 -6.59
N GLY A 44 11.16 12.65 -6.09
CA GLY A 44 10.02 13.14 -6.86
C GLY A 44 9.34 12.06 -7.71
N LYS A 45 9.70 10.78 -7.55
CA LYS A 45 9.02 9.69 -8.25
C LYS A 45 7.67 9.45 -7.61
N LYS A 46 6.66 9.17 -8.45
CA LYS A 46 5.29 8.93 -8.02
C LYS A 46 4.73 7.63 -8.58
N GLY A 47 3.95 6.93 -7.76
CA GLY A 47 3.10 5.81 -8.17
C GLY A 47 1.64 6.07 -7.82
N SER A 48 0.72 5.68 -8.70
CA SER A 48 -0.74 5.78 -8.49
C SER A 48 -1.34 4.38 -8.44
N PHE A 49 -2.17 4.14 -7.44
CA PHE A 49 -2.72 2.83 -7.13
C PHE A 49 -4.19 2.95 -6.74
N VAL A 50 -4.95 1.87 -6.93
CA VAL A 50 -6.22 1.66 -6.26
C VAL A 50 -5.97 0.81 -5.02
N ALA A 51 -6.55 1.24 -3.90
CA ALA A 51 -6.47 0.54 -2.64
C ALA A 51 -7.86 0.21 -2.12
N HIS A 52 -8.04 -1.01 -1.62
CA HIS A 52 -9.24 -1.46 -0.91
C HIS A 52 -8.88 -1.81 0.53
N LEU A 53 -9.64 -1.29 1.46
CA LEU A 53 -9.49 -1.67 2.86
C LEU A 53 -10.35 -2.91 3.13
N VAL A 54 -9.71 -4.02 3.48
CA VAL A 54 -10.34 -5.33 3.66
C VAL A 54 -10.34 -5.70 5.14
N LYS A 55 -11.53 -5.85 5.72
CA LYS A 55 -11.72 -6.39 7.07
C LYS A 55 -11.93 -7.90 7.01
N LEU A 56 -11.01 -8.66 7.59
CA LEU A 56 -11.08 -10.11 7.74
C LEU A 56 -11.08 -10.44 9.23
N GLN A 57 -12.19 -11.00 9.73
CA GLN A 57 -12.43 -11.16 11.17
C GLN A 57 -12.25 -9.81 11.92
N ASN A 58 -11.37 -9.76 12.92
CA ASN A 58 -11.06 -8.55 13.68
C ASN A 58 -9.77 -7.85 13.20
N ARG A 59 -9.35 -8.12 11.96
CA ARG A 59 -8.10 -7.59 11.38
C ARG A 59 -8.40 -6.78 10.13
N LEU A 60 -7.53 -5.84 9.86
CA LEU A 60 -7.65 -4.90 8.77
C LEU A 60 -6.43 -5.02 7.86
N PHE A 61 -6.68 -5.07 6.56
CA PHE A 61 -5.66 -5.19 5.53
C PHE A 61 -5.91 -4.16 4.45
N LEU A 62 -4.86 -3.60 3.88
CA LEU A 62 -4.92 -2.79 2.68
C LEU A 62 -4.50 -3.65 1.50
N ASP A 63 -5.38 -3.78 0.52
CA ASP A 63 -5.15 -4.47 -0.74
C ASP A 63 -4.91 -3.42 -1.83
N VAL A 64 -3.68 -3.32 -2.32
CA VAL A 64 -3.22 -2.27 -3.24
C VAL A 64 -2.83 -2.88 -4.58
N TYR A 65 -3.30 -2.29 -5.67
CA TYR A 65 -2.91 -2.66 -7.02
C TYR A 65 -2.87 -1.43 -7.94
N PRO A 66 -2.15 -1.47 -9.08
CA PRO A 66 -2.06 -0.33 -9.98
C PRO A 66 -3.43 0.13 -10.50
N ASP A 67 -3.68 1.44 -10.49
CA ASP A 67 -4.95 2.06 -10.94
C ASP A 67 -5.16 1.83 -12.45
N GLU A 68 -4.13 2.12 -13.26
CA GLU A 68 -3.96 1.75 -14.66
C GLU A 68 -2.44 1.63 -14.93
N LEU A 69 -2.01 0.81 -15.90
CA LEU A 69 -0.61 0.80 -16.37
C LEU A 69 -0.18 2.24 -16.70
N PRO A 70 1.06 2.66 -16.40
CA PRO A 70 1.42 4.07 -16.47
C PRO A 70 1.07 4.66 -17.84
N TRP A 71 0.36 5.79 -17.79
CA TRP A 71 0.21 6.77 -18.87
C TRP A 71 1.53 6.90 -19.62
N GLU A 72 1.45 6.92 -20.95
CA GLU A 72 2.62 6.93 -21.83
C GLU A 72 3.70 7.87 -21.30
N PRO A 73 4.90 7.36 -20.99
CA PRO A 73 6.00 8.23 -20.55
C PRO A 73 6.47 9.09 -21.71
N ASP A 74 6.86 10.33 -21.41
CA ASP A 74 7.60 11.18 -22.35
C ASP A 74 8.92 10.53 -22.83
N ASP A 75 9.48 9.58 -22.06
CA ASP A 75 10.62 8.74 -22.46
C ASP A 75 10.34 7.24 -22.21
N PRO A 76 10.17 6.43 -23.29
CA PRO A 76 10.04 4.98 -23.23
C PRO A 76 11.20 4.24 -22.53
N ASN A 77 12.36 4.86 -22.36
CA ASN A 77 13.53 4.26 -21.72
C ASN A 77 13.56 4.40 -20.19
N GLU A 78 12.88 5.40 -19.62
CA GLU A 78 12.80 5.57 -18.15
C GLU A 78 11.83 4.56 -17.51
N VAL A 79 10.71 4.28 -18.19
CA VAL A 79 9.69 3.32 -17.72
C VAL A 79 10.20 1.88 -17.73
N LYS A 80 11.14 1.57 -18.63
CA LYS A 80 11.59 0.20 -18.86
C LYS A 80 12.37 -0.42 -17.70
N ARG A 81 12.88 0.37 -16.73
CA ARG A 81 13.84 -0.13 -15.72
C ARG A 81 13.36 -0.22 -14.27
N LEU A 82 12.34 0.51 -13.84
CA LEU A 82 11.94 0.53 -12.43
C LEU A 82 10.49 0.09 -12.17
N TYR A 83 9.56 0.47 -13.04
CA TYR A 83 8.14 0.15 -12.90
C TYR A 83 7.73 -1.17 -13.57
N ASN A 84 8.45 -1.57 -14.63
CA ASN A 84 8.31 -2.90 -15.22
C ASN A 84 8.61 -4.03 -14.22
N SER A 85 9.45 -3.74 -13.24
CA SER A 85 9.91 -4.72 -12.27
C SER A 85 8.88 -4.94 -11.15
N PHE A 86 8.01 -3.98 -10.81
CA PHE A 86 7.09 -4.14 -9.68
C PHE A 86 5.63 -4.40 -10.08
N PHE A 87 5.18 -3.96 -11.27
CA PHE A 87 3.74 -3.82 -11.55
C PHE A 87 3.26 -4.27 -12.94
N LEU A 88 4.09 -4.91 -13.77
CA LEU A 88 3.63 -5.50 -15.05
C LEU A 88 2.73 -6.72 -14.87
N ILE A 89 2.61 -7.22 -13.64
CA ILE A 89 1.58 -8.18 -13.25
C ILE A 89 0.68 -7.45 -12.26
N PRO A 90 -0.65 -7.50 -12.41
CA PRO A 90 -1.59 -7.03 -11.40
C PRO A 90 -1.44 -7.87 -10.13
N ALA A 91 -0.37 -7.63 -9.38
CA ALA A 91 -0.05 -8.32 -8.15
C ALA A 91 -0.59 -7.45 -7.03
N HIS A 92 -1.74 -7.86 -6.51
CA HIS A 92 -2.29 -7.33 -5.27
C HIS A 92 -1.22 -7.36 -4.18
N THR A 93 -0.86 -6.19 -3.65
CA THR A 93 0.02 -6.06 -2.49
C THR A 93 -0.82 -5.90 -1.25
N PHE A 94 -0.68 -6.83 -0.31
CA PHE A 94 -1.38 -6.77 0.97
C PHE A 94 -0.48 -6.16 2.04
N MET A 95 -1.04 -5.22 2.79
CA MET A 95 -0.43 -4.65 4.00
C MET A 95 -1.36 -4.89 5.17
N ARG A 96 -0.84 -5.30 6.33
CA ARG A 96 -1.64 -5.38 7.55
C ARG A 96 -1.73 -3.99 8.17
N ILE A 97 -2.94 -3.54 8.54
CA ILE A 97 -3.14 -2.27 9.25
C ILE A 97 -3.27 -2.56 10.74
N ASP A 98 -2.32 -2.08 11.52
CA ASP A 98 -2.32 -2.20 12.98
C ASP A 98 -3.10 -1.06 13.65
N SER A 99 -3.00 0.17 13.10
CA SER A 99 -3.81 1.32 13.49
C SER A 99 -3.89 2.37 12.37
N ILE A 100 -4.94 3.18 12.33
CA ILE A 100 -5.04 4.35 11.43
C ILE A 100 -4.77 5.65 12.20
N GLU A 101 -5.31 5.78 13.41
CA GLU A 101 -5.11 6.96 14.26
C GLU A 101 -4.55 6.55 15.63
N PRO A 102 -3.72 7.40 16.27
CA PRO A 102 -3.26 8.72 15.81
C PRO A 102 -2.20 8.67 14.69
N GLN A 103 -1.60 7.49 14.47
CA GLN A 103 -0.63 7.22 13.41
C GLN A 103 -1.12 6.03 12.58
N LEU A 104 -0.87 6.10 11.27
CA LEU A 104 -1.08 4.99 10.37
C LEU A 104 0.09 4.01 10.56
N LYS A 105 -0.18 2.91 11.26
CA LYS A 105 0.77 1.83 11.52
C LYS A 105 0.40 0.64 10.67
N MET A 106 1.35 0.21 9.87
CA MET A 106 1.16 -0.87 8.92
C MET A 106 2.32 -1.85 8.99
N ARG A 107 2.06 -3.09 8.59
CA ARG A 107 3.11 -4.06 8.31
C ARG A 107 3.05 -4.48 6.85
N LEU A 108 4.15 -4.27 6.15
CA LEU A 108 4.35 -4.67 4.77
C LEU A 108 4.91 -6.09 4.72
N THR A 109 4.73 -6.72 3.57
CA THR A 109 5.38 -7.99 3.29
C THR A 109 6.89 -7.83 3.11
N ASP A 110 7.61 -8.92 3.34
CA ASP A 110 9.04 -9.03 3.06
C ASP A 110 9.26 -10.16 2.06
N ASP A 111 9.73 -9.81 0.86
CA ASP A 111 9.84 -10.75 -0.26
C ASP A 111 10.79 -11.90 0.05
N ASP A 112 11.90 -11.64 0.75
CA ASP A 112 12.90 -12.66 1.10
C ASP A 112 12.34 -13.65 2.13
N LYS A 113 11.63 -13.15 3.15
CA LYS A 113 10.97 -14.01 4.14
C LYS A 113 9.79 -14.77 3.55
N MET A 114 9.00 -14.12 2.69
CA MET A 114 7.90 -14.74 1.97
C MET A 114 8.41 -15.88 1.09
N LYS A 115 9.51 -15.65 0.37
CA LYS A 115 10.14 -16.68 -0.46
C LYS A 115 10.55 -17.89 0.37
N LYS A 116 11.20 -17.71 1.52
CA LYS A 116 11.57 -18.81 2.42
C LYS A 116 10.34 -19.60 2.90
N LEU A 117 9.26 -18.90 3.27
CA LEU A 117 8.00 -19.55 3.67
C LEU A 117 7.43 -20.40 2.54
N LEU A 118 7.50 -19.94 1.29
CA LEU A 118 6.99 -20.68 0.13
C LEU A 118 7.94 -21.78 -0.34
N GLU A 119 9.22 -21.71 -0.01
CA GLU A 119 10.16 -22.84 -0.15
C GLU A 119 9.84 -23.94 0.86
N GLU A 120 9.45 -23.58 2.10
CA GLU A 120 9.03 -24.52 3.15
C GLU A 120 7.63 -25.11 2.89
N ASP A 121 6.68 -24.29 2.42
CA ASP A 121 5.31 -24.69 2.08
C ASP A 121 4.88 -24.10 0.73
N PRO A 122 5.24 -24.74 -0.41
CA PRO A 122 4.90 -24.26 -1.74
C PRO A 122 3.40 -24.16 -2.02
N ASN A 123 2.57 -24.84 -1.22
CA ASN A 123 1.12 -24.85 -1.37
C ASN A 123 0.43 -23.80 -0.48
N ALA A 124 1.18 -23.03 0.31
CA ALA A 124 0.61 -22.00 1.20
C ALA A 124 -0.23 -20.97 0.42
N VAL A 125 0.23 -20.58 -0.77
CA VAL A 125 -0.50 -19.74 -1.72
C VAL A 125 0.05 -19.95 -3.13
N LYS A 126 -0.81 -19.94 -4.15
CA LYS A 126 -0.37 -20.02 -5.55
C LYS A 126 0.49 -18.82 -5.89
N HIS A 127 1.67 -19.11 -6.43
CA HIS A 127 2.65 -18.10 -6.80
C HIS A 127 3.44 -18.55 -8.02
N THR A 128 4.11 -17.60 -8.66
CA THR A 128 5.08 -17.83 -9.72
C THR A 128 6.31 -16.97 -9.49
N SER A 129 7.45 -17.36 -10.07
CA SER A 129 8.65 -16.54 -10.10
C SER A 129 8.87 -16.03 -11.51
N ILE A 130 8.92 -14.71 -11.69
CA ILE A 130 9.18 -14.06 -12.98
C ILE A 130 10.34 -13.10 -12.78
N GLU A 131 11.42 -13.28 -13.55
CA GLU A 131 12.65 -12.49 -13.41
C GLU A 131 13.19 -12.42 -11.97
N ASN A 132 13.17 -13.56 -11.26
CA ASN A 132 13.52 -13.70 -9.83
C ASN A 132 12.60 -12.94 -8.86
N LYS A 133 11.43 -12.48 -9.29
CA LYS A 133 10.43 -11.85 -8.43
C LYS A 133 9.30 -12.81 -8.12
N LEU A 134 8.99 -12.90 -6.83
CA LEU A 134 7.86 -13.68 -6.35
C LEU A 134 6.55 -12.93 -6.66
N ILE A 135 5.62 -13.60 -7.32
CA ILE A 135 4.34 -13.03 -7.70
C ILE A 135 3.23 -13.97 -7.25
N LEU A 136 2.32 -13.47 -6.42
CA LEU A 136 1.15 -14.24 -5.97
C LEU A 136 0.10 -14.26 -7.09
N THR A 137 -0.36 -15.46 -7.46
CA THR A 137 -1.29 -15.69 -8.58
C THR A 137 -2.58 -16.36 -8.12
N ALA A 138 -2.77 -16.49 -6.81
CA ALA A 138 -3.98 -17.04 -6.24
C ALA A 138 -5.18 -16.11 -6.46
N SER A 139 -6.39 -16.68 -6.46
CA SER A 139 -7.62 -15.88 -6.49
C SER A 139 -7.73 -14.96 -5.27
N THR A 140 -8.47 -13.86 -5.36
CA THR A 140 -8.70 -12.94 -4.22
C THR A 140 -9.16 -13.67 -2.95
N LYS A 141 -9.99 -14.72 -3.09
CA LYS A 141 -10.45 -15.53 -1.95
C LYS A 141 -9.32 -16.34 -1.31
N GLU A 142 -8.47 -16.96 -2.12
CA GLU A 142 -7.29 -17.68 -1.64
C GLU A 142 -6.28 -16.72 -1.00
N LEU A 143 -6.06 -15.53 -1.59
CA LEU A 143 -5.20 -14.49 -1.02
C LEU A 143 -5.73 -14.01 0.34
N GLN A 144 -7.02 -13.74 0.47
CA GLN A 144 -7.63 -13.36 1.75
C GLN A 144 -7.47 -14.45 2.81
N ALA A 145 -7.61 -15.73 2.44
CA ALA A 145 -7.38 -16.84 3.36
C ALA A 145 -5.90 -16.93 3.78
N PHE A 146 -4.97 -16.74 2.84
CA PHE A 146 -3.53 -16.73 3.09
C PHE A 146 -3.14 -15.60 4.06
N VAL A 147 -3.49 -14.35 3.75
CA VAL A 147 -3.12 -13.21 4.60
C VAL A 147 -3.76 -13.28 5.99
N LEU A 148 -4.96 -13.86 6.11
CA LEU A 148 -5.58 -14.11 7.41
C LEU A 148 -4.85 -15.20 8.20
N LYS A 149 -4.46 -16.30 7.54
CA LYS A 149 -3.72 -17.41 8.16
C LYS A 149 -2.38 -16.95 8.73
N TYR A 150 -1.67 -16.09 7.99
CA TYR A 150 -0.34 -15.59 8.36
C TYR A 150 -0.36 -14.18 8.95
N ALA A 151 -1.52 -13.72 9.42
CA ALA A 151 -1.69 -12.33 9.83
C ALA A 151 -0.75 -11.89 10.97
N ASP A 152 -0.33 -12.80 11.86
CA ASP A 152 0.65 -12.56 12.94
C ASP A 152 2.04 -13.13 12.65
N ASP A 153 2.23 -13.73 11.48
CA ASP A 153 3.50 -14.37 11.15
C ASP A 153 4.49 -13.31 10.64
N GLU A 154 5.55 -13.08 11.39
CA GLU A 154 6.62 -12.14 11.03
C GLU A 154 7.47 -12.60 9.83
N ARG A 155 7.21 -13.80 9.30
CA ARG A 155 7.71 -14.25 7.99
C ARG A 155 6.89 -13.68 6.83
N VAL A 156 5.65 -13.24 7.09
CA VAL A 156 4.77 -12.62 6.09
C VAL A 156 4.69 -11.12 6.29
N PHE A 157 4.28 -10.65 7.47
CA PHE A 157 4.12 -9.21 7.77
C PHE A 157 5.23 -8.72 8.70
N ALA A 158 6.43 -8.55 8.12
CA ALA A 158 7.65 -8.28 8.85
C ALA A 158 7.96 -6.79 9.04
N ASN A 159 7.69 -5.99 8.02
CA ASN A 159 8.27 -4.66 7.89
C ASN A 159 7.30 -3.61 8.42
N GLU A 160 7.60 -3.08 9.61
CA GLU A 160 6.78 -2.03 10.22
C GLU A 160 6.99 -0.69 9.51
N VAL A 161 5.88 -0.03 9.19
CA VAL A 161 5.82 1.32 8.66
C VAL A 161 4.91 2.13 9.57
N VAL A 162 5.43 3.23 10.09
CA VAL A 162 4.68 4.19 10.90
C VAL A 162 4.65 5.51 10.16
N LEU A 163 3.45 5.98 9.84
CA LEU A 163 3.25 7.25 9.17
C LEU A 163 2.45 8.21 10.05
N ASN A 164 2.85 9.46 9.99
CA ASN A 164 2.23 10.58 10.66
C ASN A 164 1.32 11.31 9.69
N ARG A 165 0.16 11.76 10.17
CA ARG A 165 -0.70 12.61 9.34
C ARG A 165 0.04 13.92 9.07
N ARG A 166 0.20 14.28 7.79
CA ARG A 166 0.69 15.61 7.43
C ARG A 166 -0.40 16.59 7.78
N GLU A 167 -0.12 17.51 8.71
CA GLU A 167 -1.00 18.64 8.93
C GLU A 167 -1.08 19.42 7.63
N THR A 168 -2.26 19.45 7.03
CA THR A 168 -2.53 20.45 6.00
C THR A 168 -2.44 21.79 6.72
N GLU A 169 -1.67 22.74 6.18
CA GLU A 169 -1.72 24.13 6.61
C GLU A 169 -3.17 24.63 6.41
N LYS A 170 -4.05 24.36 7.39
CA LYS A 170 -5.24 25.13 7.59
C LYS A 170 -4.75 26.49 8.05
N THR A 171 -4.39 27.33 7.10
CA THR A 171 -4.75 28.75 7.12
C THR A 171 -4.52 29.37 8.50
N ASN A 172 -3.27 29.72 8.80
CA ASN A 172 -2.93 30.71 9.84
C ASN A 172 -3.48 32.12 9.51
N ILE A 173 -4.52 32.25 8.68
CA ILE A 173 -5.15 33.53 8.29
C ILE A 173 -6.15 34.01 9.37
N LEU A 174 -6.49 33.19 10.37
CA LEU A 174 -7.37 33.63 11.48
C LEU A 174 -6.65 34.18 12.71
N LYS A 175 -5.30 34.27 12.72
CA LYS A 175 -4.55 34.96 13.80
C LYS A 175 -4.09 36.39 13.45
N ALA A 176 -4.45 36.90 12.28
CA ALA A 176 -4.07 38.25 11.84
C ALA A 176 -5.25 39.26 11.84
N ILE A 177 -6.40 38.90 12.41
CA ILE A 177 -7.54 39.82 12.53
C ILE A 177 -8.09 39.74 13.95
N GLU A 178 -7.32 40.26 14.91
CA GLU A 178 -7.90 40.87 16.10
C GLU A 178 -7.50 42.35 16.09
N PRO A 179 -8.45 43.28 16.33
CA PRO A 179 -8.23 44.73 16.25
C PRO A 179 -7.38 45.30 17.38
#